data_AF-A0A817DBF5-F1
#
_entry.id   AF-A0A817DBF5-F1
#
_cell.length_a   1.000
_cell.length_b   1.000
_cell.length_c   1.000
_cell.angle_alpha   90.00
_cell.angle_beta   90.00
_cell.angle_gamma   90.00
#
_symmetry.space_group_name_H-M   'P 1'
#
loop_
_entity.id
_entity.type
_entity.pdbx_description
1 polymer ?
#
loop_
_entity_poly.entity_id
_entity_poly.type
_entity_poly.pdbx_seq_one_letter_code
_entity_poly.pdbx_strand_id
1 'polypeptide(L)'
;MLDDTISKISIANTNYQHKHLIHLHTTMNTCNRLDDLYPLLSHLPCLHYLYVACDSLTIVDFKQLAFELVTRVPWLERFDCSFKQTYIEHIEKLHCMSPLFRRMKCRKVEWSGGWHYYCVTTENA
;
A
#
# COMPACT_ATOMS: atom_id res chain seq x y z
N MET A 1 -19.56 20.41 -1.90
CA MET A 1 -19.57 18.94 -2.09
C MET A 1 -18.76 18.67 -3.34
N LEU A 2 -17.48 18.36 -3.19
CA LEU A 2 -16.65 17.87 -4.28
C LEU A 2 -16.43 16.38 -4.03
N ASP A 3 -16.77 15.59 -5.05
CA ASP A 3 -16.63 14.14 -5.08
C ASP A 3 -15.16 13.72 -4.97
N ASP A 4 -14.67 13.53 -3.75
CA ASP A 4 -13.29 13.09 -3.45
C ASP A 4 -13.11 11.56 -3.56
N THR A 5 -13.82 10.92 -4.50
CA THR A 5 -13.68 9.48 -4.77
C THR A 5 -13.13 9.27 -6.16
N ILE A 6 -11.81 9.42 -6.33
CA ILE A 6 -11.14 9.02 -7.58
C ILE A 6 -11.01 7.49 -7.60
N SER A 7 -11.86 6.88 -8.42
CA SER A 7 -11.87 5.46 -8.81
C SER A 7 -10.66 5.14 -9.70
N LYS A 8 -9.86 4.16 -9.27
CA LYS A 8 -8.84 3.41 -10.06
C LYS A 8 -7.96 4.27 -10.98
N ILE A 9 -6.92 4.86 -10.41
CA ILE A 9 -5.83 5.46 -11.20
C ILE A 9 -4.99 4.34 -11.83
N SER A 10 -4.94 4.29 -13.16
CA SER A 10 -3.90 3.56 -13.89
C SER A 10 -2.58 4.31 -13.67
N ILE A 11 -1.64 3.67 -12.97
CA ILE A 11 -0.35 4.22 -12.55
C ILE A 11 0.53 4.69 -13.74
N ALA A 12 0.13 4.36 -14.98
CA ALA A 12 0.84 4.69 -16.21
C ALA A 12 0.89 6.19 -16.61
N ASN A 13 0.31 7.11 -15.82
CA ASN A 13 0.27 8.53 -16.17
C ASN A 13 1.16 9.36 -15.24
N THR A 14 2.46 9.40 -15.58
CA THR A 14 3.57 10.03 -14.82
C THR A 14 3.48 11.56 -14.67
N ASN A 15 2.42 12.20 -15.19
CA ASN A 15 2.16 13.64 -15.05
C ASN A 15 1.17 13.99 -13.92
N TYR A 16 0.83 13.05 -13.05
CA TYR A 16 -0.16 13.25 -11.98
C TYR A 16 0.41 14.09 -10.82
N GLN A 17 0.02 15.37 -10.71
CA GLN A 17 0.37 16.26 -9.58
C GLN A 17 -0.90 16.72 -8.82
N HIS A 18 -1.59 15.80 -8.15
CA HIS A 18 -2.61 16.22 -7.18
C HIS A 18 -1.96 16.52 -5.82
N LYS A 19 -1.47 17.77 -5.66
CA LYS A 19 -0.92 18.26 -4.39
C LYS A 19 -1.91 18.20 -3.22
N HIS A 20 -3.20 18.03 -3.51
CA HIS A 20 -4.29 17.98 -2.54
C HIS A 20 -4.92 16.58 -2.41
N LEU A 21 -4.33 15.54 -3.01
CA LEU A 21 -4.88 14.19 -2.87
C LEU A 21 -4.70 13.71 -1.42
N ILE A 22 -5.82 13.48 -0.74
CA ILE A 22 -5.84 13.01 0.66
C ILE A 22 -5.88 11.48 0.72
N HIS A 23 -6.64 10.86 -0.19
CA HIS A 23 -6.82 9.40 -0.27
C HIS A 23 -6.39 8.86 -1.62
N LEU A 24 -5.54 7.82 -1.63
CA LEU A 24 -5.14 7.10 -2.84
C LEU A 24 -5.52 5.64 -2.75
N HIS A 25 -6.32 5.15 -3.71
CA HIS A 25 -6.56 3.73 -3.91
C HIS A 25 -5.90 3.27 -5.21
N THR A 26 -4.96 2.35 -5.11
CA THR A 26 -4.27 1.78 -6.26
C THR A 26 -4.35 0.25 -6.28
N THR A 27 -4.44 -0.31 -7.48
CA THR A 27 -4.38 -1.75 -7.74
C THR A 27 -3.26 -2.02 -8.72
N MET A 28 -2.34 -2.88 -8.29
CA MET A 28 -1.13 -3.27 -8.98
C MET A 28 -1.25 -4.77 -9.27
N ASN A 29 -0.94 -5.18 -10.49
CA ASN A 29 -0.88 -6.60 -10.85
C ASN A 29 0.59 -7.02 -10.93
N THR A 30 0.86 -8.30 -11.20
CA THR A 30 2.22 -8.83 -11.34
C THR A 30 3.09 -8.12 -12.39
N CYS A 31 2.48 -7.38 -13.32
CA CYS A 31 3.17 -6.61 -14.36
C CYS A 31 3.46 -5.15 -13.95
N ASN A 32 2.74 -4.61 -12.97
CA ASN A 32 2.94 -3.28 -12.40
C ASN A 32 3.64 -3.42 -11.05
N ARG A 33 4.96 -3.24 -11.03
CA ARG A 33 5.77 -3.36 -9.82
C ARG A 33 5.61 -2.13 -8.94
N LEU A 34 5.75 -2.31 -7.62
CA LEU A 34 5.72 -1.22 -6.64
C LEU A 34 6.67 -0.04 -7.01
N ASP A 35 7.68 -0.31 -7.83
CA ASP A 35 8.59 0.67 -8.40
C ASP A 35 7.87 1.86 -9.07
N ASP A 36 6.70 1.66 -9.68
CA ASP A 36 5.93 2.74 -10.30
C ASP A 36 5.17 3.60 -9.28
N LEU A 37 4.89 3.04 -8.09
CA LEU A 37 4.22 3.75 -7.00
C LEU A 37 5.18 4.72 -6.30
N TYR A 38 6.45 4.35 -6.12
CA TYR A 38 7.37 5.13 -5.28
C TYR A 38 7.62 6.56 -5.78
N PRO A 39 7.85 6.82 -7.08
CA PRO A 39 7.98 8.19 -7.59
C PRO A 39 6.73 9.03 -7.33
N LEU A 40 5.54 8.43 -7.40
CA LEU A 40 4.27 9.13 -7.17
C LEU A 40 4.13 9.58 -5.72
N LEU A 41 4.56 8.76 -4.74
CA LEU A 41 4.45 9.09 -3.32
C LEU A 41 5.13 10.42 -2.98
N SER A 42 6.25 10.74 -3.63
CA SER A 42 6.96 12.02 -3.44
C SER A 42 6.19 13.25 -3.92
N HIS A 43 5.16 13.08 -4.74
CA HIS A 43 4.35 14.17 -5.29
C HIS A 43 3.00 14.36 -4.58
N LEU A 44 2.75 13.61 -3.49
CA LEU A 44 1.48 13.62 -2.76
C LEU A 44 1.66 14.12 -1.31
N PRO A 45 1.97 15.42 -1.12
CA PRO A 45 2.29 15.99 0.19
C PRO A 45 1.13 15.99 1.19
N CYS A 46 -0.10 15.85 0.72
CA CYS A 46 -1.30 15.82 1.55
C CYS A 46 -1.89 14.41 1.70
N LEU A 47 -1.16 13.36 1.33
CA LEU A 47 -1.68 11.99 1.39
C LEU A 47 -1.76 11.50 2.84
N HIS A 48 -2.97 11.30 3.35
CA HIS A 48 -3.21 10.74 4.69
C HIS A 48 -3.60 9.25 4.64
N TYR A 49 -4.20 8.80 3.54
CA TYR A 49 -4.62 7.42 3.35
C TYR A 49 -4.11 6.82 2.04
N LEU A 50 -3.50 5.64 2.12
CA LEU A 50 -3.04 4.88 0.97
C LEU A 50 -3.57 3.44 1.04
N TYR A 51 -4.28 3.01 -0.01
CA TYR A 51 -4.63 1.62 -0.23
C TYR A 51 -3.87 1.04 -1.41
N VAL A 52 -3.15 -0.06 -1.20
CA VAL A 52 -2.44 -0.81 -2.25
C VAL A 52 -2.96 -2.24 -2.30
N ALA A 53 -3.69 -2.58 -3.37
CA ALA A 53 -3.87 -3.97 -3.75
C ALA A 53 -2.74 -4.37 -4.68
N CYS A 54 -2.00 -5.44 -4.38
CA CYS A 54 -0.96 -5.96 -5.26
C CYS A 54 -1.02 -7.50 -5.33
N ASP A 55 -0.68 -8.06 -6.48
CA ASP A 55 -0.49 -9.50 -6.62
C ASP A 55 0.99 -9.86 -6.44
N SER A 56 1.28 -10.97 -5.77
CA SER A 56 2.60 -11.62 -5.69
C SER A 56 3.77 -10.76 -5.16
N LEU A 57 3.65 -10.20 -3.95
CA LEU A 57 4.80 -9.56 -3.28
C LEU A 57 5.69 -10.57 -2.55
N THR A 58 6.99 -10.29 -2.52
CA THR A 58 7.98 -11.01 -1.71
C THR A 58 8.31 -10.22 -0.45
N ILE A 59 8.97 -10.85 0.53
CA ILE A 59 9.45 -10.15 1.74
C ILE A 59 10.40 -8.98 1.40
N VAL A 60 11.11 -9.03 0.28
CA VAL A 60 11.98 -7.94 -0.18
C VAL A 60 11.14 -6.74 -0.61
N ASP A 61 10.05 -6.98 -1.33
CA ASP A 61 9.13 -5.93 -1.76
C ASP A 61 8.47 -5.24 -0.56
N PHE A 62 8.14 -5.99 0.50
CA PHE A 62 7.64 -5.40 1.75
C PHE A 62 8.66 -4.52 2.45
N LYS A 63 9.93 -4.94 2.49
CA LYS A 63 11.01 -4.13 3.07
C LYS A 63 11.19 -2.83 2.29
N GLN A 64 11.17 -2.91 0.95
CA GLN A 64 11.26 -1.73 0.10
C GLN A 64 10.05 -0.82 0.32
N LEU A 65 8.84 -1.37 0.31
CA LEU A 65 7.62 -0.61 0.56
C LEU A 65 7.65 0.10 1.92
N ALA A 66 8.07 -0.61 2.97
CA ALA A 66 8.21 -0.03 4.30
C ALA A 66 9.18 1.16 4.30
N PHE A 67 10.34 1.00 3.66
CA PHE A 67 11.35 2.04 3.53
C PHE A 67 10.81 3.26 2.75
N GLU A 68 10.13 3.02 1.63
CA GLU A 68 9.61 4.08 0.77
C GLU A 68 8.46 4.85 1.43
N LEU A 69 7.57 4.17 2.17
CA LEU A 69 6.50 4.83 2.93
C LEU A 69 7.09 5.75 4.01
N VAL A 70 8.07 5.26 4.77
CA VAL A 70 8.73 6.06 5.82
C VAL A 70 9.50 7.24 5.22
N THR A 71 10.14 7.05 4.06
CA THR A 71 10.99 8.07 3.45
C THR A 71 10.19 9.15 2.71
N ARG A 72 9.14 8.76 1.98
CA ARG A 72 8.43 9.66 1.06
C ARG A 72 7.14 10.23 1.62
N VAL A 73 6.46 9.50 2.51
CA VAL A 73 5.18 9.91 3.10
C VAL A 73 5.18 9.65 4.61
N PRO A 74 6.11 10.23 5.39
CA PRO A 74 6.20 10.03 6.83
C PRO A 74 4.96 10.51 7.60
N TRP A 75 4.14 11.37 6.99
CA TRP A 75 2.87 11.86 7.54
C TRP A 75 1.67 10.94 7.24
N LEU A 76 1.86 9.83 6.51
CA LEU A 76 0.78 8.92 6.16
C LEU A 76 0.18 8.32 7.44
N GLU A 77 -1.11 8.58 7.67
CA GLU A 77 -1.79 8.16 8.89
C GLU A 77 -2.24 6.71 8.80
N ARG A 78 -2.73 6.32 7.61
CA ARG A 78 -3.30 5.00 7.34
C ARG A 78 -2.82 4.42 6.01
N PHE A 79 -2.37 3.18 6.09
CA PHE A 79 -1.92 2.35 4.99
C PHE A 79 -2.66 0.99 5.00
N ASP A 80 -3.52 0.77 4.01
CA ASP A 80 -4.25 -0.48 3.86
C ASP A 80 -3.74 -1.23 2.63
N CYS A 81 -3.77 -2.56 2.67
CA CYS A 81 -3.29 -3.35 1.56
C CYS A 81 -3.94 -4.73 1.46
N SER A 82 -3.98 -5.22 0.22
CA SER A 82 -4.49 -6.55 -0.11
C SER A 82 -3.50 -7.23 -1.02
N PHE A 83 -2.92 -8.34 -0.56
CA PHE A 83 -1.89 -9.07 -1.29
C PHE A 83 -2.36 -10.48 -1.65
N LYS A 84 -2.57 -10.73 -2.94
CA LYS A 84 -2.96 -12.07 -3.42
C LYS A 84 -1.73 -12.92 -3.69
N GLN A 85 -1.83 -14.23 -3.43
CA GLN A 85 -0.81 -15.22 -3.82
C GLN A 85 0.62 -14.91 -3.33
N THR A 86 0.72 -14.18 -2.22
CA THR A 86 1.97 -13.62 -1.72
C THR A 86 2.51 -14.49 -0.59
N TYR A 87 3.48 -15.35 -0.88
CA TYR A 87 4.11 -16.23 0.11
C TYR A 87 5.04 -15.45 1.05
N ILE A 88 4.47 -14.91 2.15
CA ILE A 88 5.24 -14.30 3.23
C ILE A 88 5.35 -15.31 4.37
N GLU A 89 6.49 -15.97 4.47
CA GLU A 89 6.85 -16.62 5.72
C GLU A 89 7.13 -15.56 6.77
N HIS A 90 6.64 -15.80 7.99
CA HIS A 90 6.86 -14.92 9.13
C HIS A 90 6.31 -13.50 8.96
N ILE A 91 5.02 -13.38 8.62
CA ILE A 91 4.34 -12.08 8.47
C ILE A 91 4.46 -11.20 9.74
N GLU A 92 4.62 -11.81 10.91
CA GLU A 92 4.91 -11.13 12.17
C GLU A 92 6.19 -10.28 12.13
N LYS A 93 7.17 -10.65 11.29
CA LYS A 93 8.41 -9.88 11.10
C LYS A 93 8.20 -8.61 10.28
N LEU A 94 7.03 -8.42 9.65
CA LEU A 94 6.72 -7.16 8.97
C LEU A 94 6.49 -6.02 9.97
N HIS A 95 5.95 -6.32 11.15
CA HIS A 95 5.49 -5.31 12.10
C HIS A 95 6.63 -4.41 12.63
N CYS A 96 7.88 -4.87 12.55
CA CYS A 96 9.06 -4.09 12.94
C CYS A 96 9.68 -3.27 11.80
N MET A 97 9.17 -3.35 10.57
CA MET A 97 9.75 -2.67 9.40
C MET A 97 9.30 -1.22 9.23
N SER A 98 8.13 -0.86 9.76
CA SER A 98 7.59 0.51 9.72
C SER A 98 6.61 0.74 10.87
N PRO A 99 6.49 1.97 11.42
CA PRO A 99 5.43 2.31 12.38
C PRO A 99 4.02 2.06 11.83
N LEU A 100 3.83 2.16 10.51
CA LEU A 100 2.59 1.76 9.85
C LEU A 100 2.38 0.25 10.02
N PHE A 101 3.39 -0.56 9.72
CA PHE A 101 3.27 -2.01 9.78
C PHE A 101 3.09 -2.52 11.21
N ARG A 102 3.60 -1.80 12.23
CA ARG A 102 3.37 -2.14 13.64
C ARG A 102 1.88 -2.16 14.01
N ARG A 103 1.08 -1.32 13.36
CA ARG A 103 -0.38 -1.19 13.54
C ARG A 103 -1.17 -2.09 12.60
N MET A 104 -0.48 -2.84 11.74
CA MET A 104 -1.10 -3.63 10.70
C MET A 104 -1.68 -4.91 11.30
N LYS A 105 -2.96 -5.14 11.06
CA LYS A 105 -3.61 -6.42 11.33
C LYS A 105 -3.62 -7.21 10.03
N CYS A 106 -2.94 -8.35 10.05
CA CYS A 106 -2.89 -9.26 8.91
C CYS A 106 -3.92 -10.39 9.10
N ARG A 107 -4.76 -10.61 8.10
CA ARG A 107 -5.70 -11.73 8.05
C ARG A 107 -5.42 -12.57 6.82
N LYS A 108 -5.11 -13.86 7.03
CA LYS A 108 -5.10 -14.84 5.95
C LYS A 108 -6.53 -15.24 5.63
N VAL A 109 -6.90 -15.20 4.35
CA VAL A 109 -8.18 -15.73 3.87
C VAL A 109 -7.88 -16.76 2.79
N GLU A 110 -8.47 -17.94 2.93
CA GLU A 110 -8.24 -19.10 2.07
C GLU A 110 -9.50 -19.39 1.24
N TRP A 111 -9.32 -19.83 -0.01
CA TRP A 111 -10.41 -20.27 -0.89
C TRP A 111 -9.97 -21.44 -1.77
N SER A 112 -10.93 -22.09 -2.43
CA SER A 112 -10.66 -23.14 -3.42
C SER A 112 -9.89 -22.58 -4.62
N GLY A 113 -8.56 -22.76 -4.64
CA GLY A 113 -7.66 -22.21 -5.66
C GLY A 113 -6.58 -21.25 -5.15
N GLY A 114 -6.46 -21.04 -3.83
CA GLY A 114 -5.36 -20.27 -3.26
C GLY A 114 -5.70 -19.54 -1.97
N TRP A 115 -4.94 -18.50 -1.66
CA TRP A 115 -5.13 -17.67 -0.48
C TRP A 115 -4.61 -16.25 -0.74
N HIS A 116 -5.06 -15.30 0.08
CA HIS A 116 -4.56 -13.92 0.09
C HIS A 116 -4.43 -13.39 1.51
N TYR A 117 -3.51 -12.45 1.72
CA TYR A 117 -3.42 -11.68 2.95
C TYR A 117 -4.14 -10.36 2.77
N TYR A 118 -5.04 -10.07 3.70
CA TYR A 118 -5.66 -8.77 3.85
C TYR A 118 -5.04 -8.07 5.06
N CYS A 119 -4.49 -6.89 4.83
CA CYS A 119 -3.70 -6.16 5.81
C CYS A 119 -4.27 -4.74 5.96
N VAL A 120 -4.64 -4.36 7.17
CA VAL A 120 -5.20 -3.03 7.44
C VAL A 120 -4.43 -2.40 8.59
N THR A 121 -3.96 -1.18 8.42
CA THR A 121 -3.45 -0.41 9.56
C THR A 121 -4.62 0.26 10.27
N THR A 122 -4.71 0.04 11.57
CA THR A 122 -5.73 0.70 12.38
C THR A 122 -5.34 2.15 12.62
N GLU A 123 -6.33 3.05 12.60
CA GLU A 123 -6.17 4.46 12.95
C GLU A 123 -5.53 4.63 14.33
N ASN A 124 -4.93 5.79 14.56
CA ASN A 124 -4.35 6.14 15.86
C ASN A 124 -5.45 6.00 16.93
N ALA A 125 -5.24 5.08 17.87
CA ALA A 125 -5.95 5.08 19.14
C ALA A 125 -5.43 6.24 20.01
#